data_AF-A0A8J3A9F9-F1
#
_entry.id   AF-A0A8J3A9F9-F1
#
_cell.length_a   1.000
_cell.length_b   1.000
_cell.length_c   1.000
_cell.angle_alpha   90.00
_cell.angle_beta   90.00
_cell.angle_gamma   90.00
#
_symmetry.space_group_name_H-M   'P 1'
#
loop_
_entity.id
_entity.type
_entity.pdbx_description
1 polymer ?
#
loop_
_entity_poly.entity_id
_entity_poly.type
_entity_poly.pdbx_seq_one_letter_code
_entity_poly.pdbx_strand_id
1 'polypeptide(L)' 'MLRLLAGGFANREIAEALHLAPGTVKNHVSSILLKLGVRDRTRAVLRALDLGLLSSARPTGGRPTAG' A
#
# COMPACT_ATOMS: atom_id res chain seq x y z
N MET A 1 4.77 2.00 1.76
CA MET A 1 5.21 0.88 0.89
C MET A 1 4.12 0.28 0.01
N LEU A 2 2.85 0.28 0.40
CA LEU A 2 1.75 -0.30 -0.41
C LEU A 2 1.66 0.33 -1.82
N ARG A 3 1.88 1.65 -1.94
CA ARG A 3 1.98 2.35 -3.23
C ARG A 3 3.16 1.88 -4.09
N LEU A 4 4.29 1.55 -3.47
CA LEU A 4 5.44 1.02 -4.20
C LEU A 4 5.17 -0.42 -4.66
N LEU A 5 4.49 -1.24 -3.84
CA LEU A 5 4.01 -2.55 -4.28
C LEU A 5 3.04 -2.43 -5.46
N ALA A 6 2.14 -1.45 -5.42
CA ALA A 6 1.19 -1.16 -6.51
C ALA A 6 1.88 -0.65 -7.77
N GLY A 7 2.96 0.12 -7.62
CA GLY A 7 3.82 0.57 -8.72
C GLY A 7 4.71 -0.51 -9.32
N GLY A 8 4.64 -1.76 -8.84
CA GLY A 8 5.39 -2.87 -9.39
C GLY A 8 6.80 -3.05 -8.85
N PHE A 9 7.27 -2.17 -7.97
CA PHE A 9 8.63 -2.18 -7.42
C PHE A 9 8.98 -3.51 -6.72
N ALA A 10 10.24 -3.93 -6.85
CA ALA A 10 10.78 -5.09 -6.16
C ALA A 10 11.07 -4.77 -4.68
N ASN A 11 11.14 -5.80 -3.83
CA ASN A 11 11.43 -5.63 -2.40
C ASN A 11 12.76 -4.90 -2.15
N ARG A 12 13.74 -5.06 -3.04
CA ARG A 12 15.03 -4.37 -2.99
C ARG A 12 14.87 -2.88 -3.29
N GLU A 13 14.14 -2.52 -4.34
CA GLU A 13 13.87 -1.11 -4.67
C GLU A 13 13.04 -0.42 -3.58
N ILE A 14 12.09 -1.15 -3.00
CA ILE A 14 11.32 -0.66 -1.84
C ILE A 14 12.22 -0.46 -0.62
N ALA A 15 13.16 -1.38 -0.39
CA ALA A 15 14.14 -1.27 0.69
C ALA A 15 15.02 -0.02 0.50
N GLU A 16 15.53 0.21 -0.70
CA GLU A 16 16.33 1.40 -1.01
C GLU A 16 15.50 2.69 -0.89
N ALA A 17 14.31 2.73 -1.48
CA ALA A 17 13.43 3.90 -1.41
C ALA A 17 12.99 4.27 0.02
N LEU A 18 12.94 3.29 0.92
CA LEU A 18 12.56 3.49 2.32
C LEU A 18 13.74 3.49 3.29
N HIS A 19 14.98 3.34 2.79
CA HIS A 19 16.19 3.16 3.61
C HIS A 19 16.06 2.03 4.65
N LEU A 20 15.42 0.92 4.26
CA LEU A 20 15.18 -0.25 5.11
C LEU A 20 15.98 -1.45 4.63
N ALA A 21 16.24 -2.40 5.53
CA ALA A 21 16.79 -3.69 5.13
C ALA A 21 15.76 -4.52 4.32
N PRO A 22 16.19 -5.29 3.30
CA PRO A 22 15.28 -6.11 2.50
C PRO A 22 14.54 -7.17 3.32
N GLY A 23 15.13 -7.65 4.42
CA GLY A 23 14.46 -8.53 5.39
C GLY A 23 13.28 -7.84 6.09
N THR A 24 13.44 -6.58 6.49
CA THR A 24 12.37 -5.77 7.09
C THR A 24 11.23 -5.52 6.11
N VAL A 25 11.57 -5.23 4.85
CA VAL A 25 10.56 -5.09 3.79
C VAL A 25 9.78 -6.38 3.61
N LYS A 26 10.44 -7.55 3.54
CA LYS A 26 9.75 -8.85 3.49
C LYS A 26 8.78 -9.02 4.65
N ASN A 27 9.20 -8.70 5.88
CA ASN A 27 8.35 -8.82 7.05
C ASN A 27 7.13 -7.89 6.99
N HIS A 28 7.33 -6.65 6.55
CA HIS A 28 6.22 -5.74 6.31
C HIS A 28 5.29 -6.23 5.21
N VAL A 29 5.81 -6.82 4.11
CA VAL A 29 4.98 -7.34 3.02
C VAL A 29 4.11 -8.46 3.56
N SER A 30 4.68 -9.43 4.28
CA SER A 30 3.91 -10.51 4.93
C SER A 30 2.83 -9.96 5.87
N SER A 31 3.16 -8.96 6.69
CA SER A 31 2.19 -8.34 7.59
C SER A 31 1.05 -7.64 6.83
N ILE A 32 1.35 -6.99 5.71
CA ILE A 32 0.33 -6.37 4.85
C ILE A 32 -0.55 -7.44 4.21
N LEU A 33 0.04 -8.52 3.69
CA LEU A 33 -0.69 -9.63 3.09
C LEU A 33 -1.66 -10.26 4.09
N LEU A 34 -1.18 -10.52 5.31
CA LEU A 34 -2.00 -11.03 6.41
C LEU A 34 -3.15 -10.07 6.78
N LYS A 35 -2.85 -8.78 6.94
CA LYS A 35 -3.87 -7.77 7.27
C LYS A 35 -4.93 -7.60 6.19
N LEU A 36 -4.55 -7.77 4.92
CA LEU A 36 -5.47 -7.70 3.78
C LEU A 36 -6.15 -9.04 3.49
N GLY A 37 -5.77 -10.12 4.16
CA GLY A 37 -6.32 -11.46 3.95
C GLY A 37 -5.98 -12.06 2.58
N VAL A 38 -4.83 -11.70 2.01
CA VAL A 38 -4.41 -12.10 0.66
C VAL A 38 -3.14 -12.94 0.70
N ARG A 39 -2.93 -13.75 -0.34
CA ARG A 39 -1.79 -14.68 -0.41
C ARG A 39 -0.58 -14.10 -1.16
N ASP A 40 -0.82 -13.11 -2.03
CA ASP A 40 0.19 -12.59 -2.95
C ASP A 40 0.13 -11.07 -3.09
N ARG A 41 1.28 -10.46 -3.43
CA ARG A 41 1.40 -9.00 -3.63
C ARG A 41 0.38 -8.46 -4.62
N THR A 42 0.10 -9.17 -5.71
CA THR A 42 -0.86 -8.72 -6.73
C THR A 42 -2.27 -8.62 -6.17
N ARG A 43 -2.69 -9.63 -5.40
CA ARG A 43 -3.99 -9.57 -4.70
C ARG A 43 -4.01 -8.49 -3.63
N ALA A 44 -2.88 -8.23 -2.97
CA ALA A 44 -2.76 -7.14 -2.01
C ALA A 44 -3.01 -5.78 -2.66
N VAL A 45 -2.45 -5.55 -3.84
CA VAL A 45 -2.64 -4.32 -4.61
C VAL A 45 -4.10 -4.18 -5.04
N LEU A 46 -4.69 -5.24 -5.61
CA LEU A 46 -6.09 -5.24 -6.01
C LEU A 46 -7.03 -4.99 -4.82
N ARG A 47 -6.79 -5.65 -3.68
CA ARG A 47 -7.58 -5.47 -2.47
C ARG A 47 -7.41 -4.07 -1.88
N ALA A 48 -6.19 -3.52 -1.95
CA ALA A 48 -5.94 -2.16 -1.51
C ALA A 48 -6.58 -1.09 -2.42
N LEU A 49 -6.73 -1.37 -3.72
CA LEU A 49 -7.50 -0.54 -4.66
C LEU A 49 -8.99 -0.59 -4.33
N ASP A 50 -9.54 -1.79 -4.14
CA ASP A 50 -10.93 -2.03 -3.75
C ASP A 50 -11.29 -1.34 -2.42
N LEU A 51 -10.38 -1.38 -1.45
CA LEU A 51 -10.53 -0.68 -0.17
C LEU A 51 -10.26 0.84 -0.24
N GLY A 52 -9.89 1.37 -1.41
CA GLY A 52 -9.55 2.79 -1.59
C GLY A 52 -8.25 3.22 -0.89
N LEU A 53 -7.45 2.31 -0.33
CA LEU A 53 -6.22 2.59 0.41
C LEU A 53 -5.10 3.15 -0.47
N LEU A 54 -5.16 2.90 -1.78
CA LEU A 54 -4.20 3.41 -2.76
C LEU A 54 -4.63 4.74 -3.39
N SER A 55 -5.87 5.16 -3.19
CA SER A 55 -6.33 6.49 -3.61
C SER A 55 -5.67 7.54 -2.71
N SER A 56 -4.75 8.33 -3.28
CA SER A 56 -4.21 9.51 -2.60
C SER A 56 -5.15 10.71 -2.68
N ALA A 57 -6.42 10.50 -3.00
CA ALA A 57 -7.43 11.50 -2.74
C ALA A 57 -7.48 11.67 -1.23
N ARG A 58 -6.75 12.68 -0.74
CA ARG A 58 -7.09 13.36 0.50
C ARG A 58 -8.62 13.44 0.50
N PRO A 59 -9.34 12.95 1.51
CA PRO A 59 -10.73 13.37 1.66
C PRO A 59 -10.63 14.87 1.93
N THR A 60 -10.56 15.67 0.87
CA THR A 60 -10.86 17.08 0.93
C THR A 60 -12.28 17.08 1.43
N GLY A 61 -12.44 17.38 2.71
CA GLY A 61 -13.72 17.57 3.33
C GLY A 61 -14.42 18.69 2.57
N GLY A 62 -15.16 18.33 1.53
CA GLY A 62 -16.22 19.15 1.00
C GLY A 62 -17.28 19.15 2.08
N ARG A 63 -17.28 20.20 2.90
CA ARG A 63 -18.49 20.57 3.62
C ARG A 63 -19.39 21.26 2.59
N PRO A 64 -20.54 20.69 2.21
CA PRO A 64 -21.60 21.49 1.63
C PRO A 64 -22.24 22.28 2.77
N THR A 65 -21.72 23.48 3.06
CA THR A 65 -22.50 24.49 3.78
C THR A 65 -23.19 25.35 2.74
N ALA A 66 -24.34 24.86 2.27
CA ALA A 66 -25.38 25.72 1.75
C ALA A 66 -26.05 26.37 2.97
N GLY A 67 -25.96 27.70 3.05
CA GLY A 67 -26.59 28.55 4.05
C GLY A 67 -26.65 29.96 3.49
#